data_AF-A0A967RTM7-F1
#
_entry.id   AF-A0A967RTM7-F1
#
_cell.length_a   1.000
_cell.length_b   1.000
_cell.length_c   1.000
_cell.angle_alpha   90.00
_cell.angle_beta   90.00
_cell.angle_gamma   90.00
#
_symmetry.space_group_name_H-M   'P 1'
#
loop_
_entity.id
_entity.type
_entity.pdbx_description
1 polymer ?
#
loop_
_entity_poly.entity_id
_entity_poly.type
_entity_poly.pdbx_seq_one_letter_code
_entity_poly.pdbx_strand_id
1 'polypeptide(L)'
;MQTSKSRSVSLFLSVLVLLPTGICLSQVQEEGPATGELKLEGKHIQRLIFMDKKSKREKYENPGESIKLPAGEYQLREIHLEGGYISRYSGRWTTVDKDKQNVLKVGAPLKQSVKAKRRANLLVLDYELLGVGGRKYVQARRGAPPQFAIYRGDKKIASDKFEFG
;
A
#
# COMPACT_ATOMS: atom_id res chain seq x y z
N MET A 1 -92.22 -37.94 34.38
CA MET A 1 -92.66 -36.56 34.07
C MET A 1 -91.42 -35.68 34.01
N GLN A 2 -91.25 -34.94 32.92
CA GLN A 2 -90.32 -33.82 32.69
C GLN A 2 -88.80 -33.99 32.84
N THR A 3 -88.19 -34.08 31.65
CA THR A 3 -86.97 -33.43 31.14
C THR A 3 -86.32 -32.30 31.97
N SER A 4 -84.98 -32.23 31.96
CA SER A 4 -84.23 -31.22 31.17
C SER A 4 -82.74 -31.05 31.57
N LYS A 5 -81.83 -31.31 30.60
CA LYS A 5 -80.59 -30.57 30.22
C LYS A 5 -79.45 -30.45 31.26
N SER A 6 -78.16 -30.48 30.92
CA SER A 6 -77.38 -30.53 29.67
C SER A 6 -75.88 -30.49 30.05
N ARG A 7 -74.99 -30.90 29.11
CA ARG A 7 -73.55 -30.53 28.95
C ARG A 7 -72.55 -31.28 29.86
N SER A 8 -71.34 -31.65 29.44
CA SER A 8 -70.69 -31.68 28.12
C SER A 8 -69.37 -32.47 28.28
N VAL A 9 -69.04 -33.29 27.28
CA VAL A 9 -67.73 -33.72 26.73
C VAL A 9 -66.51 -33.85 27.68
N SER A 10 -65.88 -35.03 27.65
CA SER A 10 -64.43 -35.17 27.83
C SER A 10 -63.89 -36.18 26.80
N LEU A 11 -63.14 -35.68 25.82
CA LEU A 11 -62.44 -36.46 24.79
C LEU A 11 -60.95 -36.25 25.02
N PHE A 12 -60.27 -37.33 25.40
CA PHE A 12 -58.82 -37.39 25.56
C PHE A 12 -58.13 -37.13 24.22
N LEU A 13 -57.20 -36.18 24.17
CA LEU A 13 -56.22 -36.14 23.09
C LEU A 13 -54.82 -35.89 23.65
N SER A 14 -53.96 -36.81 23.23
CA SER A 14 -52.61 -37.13 23.69
C SER A 14 -51.62 -36.01 23.40
N VAL A 15 -50.75 -35.73 24.38
CA VAL A 15 -49.60 -34.84 24.26
C VAL A 15 -48.51 -35.53 23.45
N LEU A 16 -48.18 -34.99 22.28
CA LEU A 16 -46.97 -35.36 21.53
C LEU A 16 -45.91 -34.27 21.78
N VAL A 17 -44.93 -34.58 22.63
CA VAL A 17 -43.79 -33.69 22.90
C VAL A 17 -42.79 -33.82 21.74
N LEU A 18 -42.79 -32.83 20.85
CA LEU A 18 -41.71 -32.62 19.87
C LEU A 18 -40.62 -31.76 20.52
N LEU A 19 -39.48 -32.38 20.83
CA LEU A 19 -38.26 -31.68 21.25
C LEU A 19 -37.65 -30.97 20.04
N PRO A 20 -37.41 -29.64 20.09
CA PRO A 20 -36.65 -28.98 19.04
C PRO A 20 -35.15 -29.24 19.25
N THR A 21 -34.54 -30.03 18.37
CA THR A 21 -33.10 -30.01 18.16
C THR A 21 -32.74 -28.67 17.52
N GLY A 22 -32.45 -27.68 18.36
CA GLY A 22 -31.91 -26.41 17.93
C GLY A 22 -30.53 -26.62 17.31
N ILE A 23 -30.46 -26.65 15.97
CA ILE A 23 -29.22 -26.49 15.24
C ILE A 23 -28.76 -25.06 15.50
N CYS A 24 -27.77 -24.92 16.39
CA CYS A 24 -27.11 -23.65 16.64
C CYS A 24 -26.30 -23.29 15.37
N LEU A 25 -26.91 -22.51 14.48
CA LEU A 25 -26.19 -21.81 13.41
C LEU A 25 -25.28 -20.78 14.08
N SER A 26 -24.07 -21.20 14.44
CA SER A 26 -22.99 -20.26 14.77
C SER A 26 -22.66 -19.50 13.50
N GLN A 27 -23.20 -18.29 13.37
CA GLN A 27 -22.71 -17.32 12.42
C GLN A 27 -21.28 -16.97 12.88
N VAL A 28 -20.27 -17.61 12.28
CA VAL A 28 -18.90 -17.11 12.34
C VAL A 28 -18.94 -15.77 11.63
N GLN A 29 -19.06 -14.71 12.42
CA GLN A 29 -18.88 -13.36 11.97
C GLN A 29 -17.38 -13.26 11.66
N GLU A 30 -17.02 -13.42 10.38
CA GLU A 30 -15.67 -13.14 9.91
C GLU A 30 -15.42 -11.64 10.14
N GLU A 31 -14.93 -11.30 11.33
CA GLU A 31 -14.29 -10.02 11.57
C GLU A 31 -13.16 -9.91 10.53
N GLY A 32 -13.34 -9.00 9.58
CA GLY A 32 -12.34 -8.72 8.57
C GLY A 32 -10.98 -8.46 9.23
N PRO A 33 -9.87 -8.74 8.55
CA PRO A 33 -8.56 -8.60 9.14
C PRO A 33 -8.39 -7.19 9.71
N ALA A 34 -7.97 -7.11 10.97
CA ALA A 34 -7.80 -5.84 11.66
C ALA A 34 -6.98 -4.89 10.79
N THR A 35 -7.43 -3.65 10.64
CA THR A 35 -6.86 -2.68 9.69
C THR A 35 -6.02 -1.64 10.44
N GLY A 36 -4.83 -1.32 9.90
CA GLY A 36 -3.97 -0.25 10.38
C GLY A 36 -3.94 0.94 9.40
N GLU A 37 -3.67 2.12 9.95
CA GLU A 37 -3.42 3.32 9.15
C GLU A 37 -1.92 3.48 8.87
N LEU A 38 -1.57 3.74 7.60
CA LEU A 38 -0.22 4.02 7.15
C LEU A 38 -0.13 5.47 6.69
N LYS A 39 0.50 6.31 7.50
CA LYS A 39 0.78 7.71 7.16
C LYS A 39 1.88 7.78 6.09
N LEU A 40 1.65 8.57 5.07
CA LEU A 40 2.59 8.82 3.98
C LEU A 40 3.33 10.13 4.26
N GLU A 41 4.65 10.05 4.38
CA GLU A 41 5.50 11.22 4.49
C GLU A 41 6.16 11.48 3.14
N GLY A 42 5.74 12.56 2.48
CA GLY A 42 6.15 12.99 1.14
C GLY A 42 4.95 13.43 0.32
N LYS A 43 5.19 13.98 -0.87
CA LYS A 43 4.15 14.61 -1.70
C LYS A 43 4.14 14.09 -3.14
N HIS A 44 3.12 14.53 -3.89
CA HIS A 44 2.98 14.31 -5.34
C HIS A 44 2.90 12.82 -5.72
N ILE A 45 2.30 11.99 -4.86
CA ILE A 45 2.14 10.55 -5.11
C ILE A 45 0.90 10.36 -5.98
N GLN A 46 1.09 9.80 -7.18
CA GLN A 46 -0.02 9.43 -8.08
C GLN A 46 -0.43 7.98 -7.88
N ARG A 47 0.51 7.08 -7.56
CA ARG A 47 0.21 5.66 -7.39
C ARG A 47 1.16 4.97 -6.43
N LEU A 48 0.61 4.12 -5.57
CA LEU A 48 1.36 3.13 -4.79
C LEU A 48 0.86 1.72 -5.11
N ILE A 49 1.79 0.78 -5.23
CA ILE A 49 1.47 -0.66 -5.33
C ILE A 49 2.22 -1.40 -4.24
N PHE A 50 1.47 -1.99 -3.32
CA PHE A 50 1.97 -2.88 -2.29
C PHE A 50 1.74 -4.34 -2.69
N MET A 51 2.55 -5.23 -2.14
CA MET A 51 2.41 -6.67 -2.27
C MET A 51 2.56 -7.32 -0.90
N ASP A 52 1.58 -8.11 -0.49
CA ASP A 52 1.64 -8.85 0.78
C ASP A 52 2.46 -10.15 0.65
N LYS A 53 2.59 -10.90 1.74
CA LYS A 53 3.28 -12.21 1.76
C LYS A 53 2.60 -13.27 0.91
N LYS A 54 1.29 -13.15 0.66
CA LYS A 54 0.51 -14.05 -0.20
C LYS A 54 0.56 -13.62 -1.67
N SER A 55 1.43 -12.67 -2.02
CA SER A 55 1.57 -12.07 -3.35
C SER A 55 0.33 -11.32 -3.85
N LYS A 56 -0.62 -10.99 -2.96
CA LYS A 56 -1.75 -10.13 -3.28
C LYS A 56 -1.26 -8.70 -3.48
N ARG A 57 -1.70 -8.04 -4.55
CA ARG A 57 -1.36 -6.64 -4.83
C ARG A 57 -2.45 -5.72 -4.32
N GLU A 58 -2.05 -4.71 -3.56
CA GLU A 58 -2.93 -3.61 -3.12
C GLU A 58 -2.48 -2.33 -3.82
N LYS A 59 -3.42 -1.67 -4.51
CA LYS A 59 -3.15 -0.51 -5.36
C LYS A 59 -3.90 0.71 -4.85
N TYR A 60 -3.19 1.82 -4.73
CA TYR A 60 -3.75 3.11 -4.31
C TYR A 60 -3.45 4.15 -5.38
N GLU A 61 -4.50 4.74 -5.96
CA GLU A 61 -4.40 5.85 -6.92
C GLU A 61 -4.65 7.16 -6.18
N ASN A 62 -3.81 8.16 -6.45
CA ASN A 62 -3.81 9.48 -5.81
C ASN A 62 -4.06 9.41 -4.29
N PRO A 63 -3.25 8.64 -3.54
CA PRO A 63 -3.44 8.54 -2.10
C PRO A 63 -3.26 9.92 -1.45
N GLY A 64 -4.07 10.20 -0.43
CA GLY A 64 -3.92 11.39 0.40
C GLY A 64 -2.71 11.26 1.35
N GLU A 65 -2.81 11.85 2.54
CA GLU A 65 -1.73 11.81 3.54
C GLU A 65 -1.62 10.46 4.26
N SER A 66 -2.63 9.60 4.12
CA SER A 66 -2.63 8.26 4.69
C SER A 66 -3.43 7.28 3.83
N ILE A 67 -3.15 6.00 4.03
CA ILE A 67 -3.90 4.88 3.45
C ILE A 67 -4.23 3.87 4.54
N LYS A 68 -5.32 3.12 4.35
CA LYS A 68 -5.70 2.01 5.22
C LYS A 68 -5.33 0.69 4.56
N LEU A 69 -4.66 -0.18 5.32
CA LEU A 69 -4.22 -1.51 4.92
C LEU A 69 -4.55 -2.50 6.05
N PRO A 70 -4.92 -3.75 5.73
CA PRO A 70 -4.94 -4.81 6.74
C PRO A 70 -3.61 -4.85 7.50
N ALA A 71 -3.66 -5.17 8.79
CA ALA A 71 -2.46 -5.35 9.58
C ALA A 71 -1.67 -6.55 9.01
N GLY A 72 -0.37 -6.35 8.80
CA GLY A 72 0.46 -7.33 8.13
C GLY A 72 1.74 -6.75 7.56
N GLU A 73 2.49 -7.60 6.84
CA GLU A 73 3.73 -7.20 6.19
C GLU A 73 3.53 -6.99 4.69
N TYR A 74 4.05 -5.87 4.19
CA TYR A 74 3.94 -5.48 2.79
C TYR A 74 5.29 -5.09 2.19
N GLN A 75 5.51 -5.43 0.93
CA GLN A 75 6.53 -4.82 0.09
C GLN A 75 5.91 -3.71 -0.75
N LEU A 76 6.45 -2.51 -0.67
CA LEU A 76 6.15 -1.45 -1.63
C LEU A 76 6.91 -1.74 -2.93
N ARG A 77 6.17 -2.11 -3.99
CA ARG A 77 6.71 -2.56 -5.28
C ARG A 77 6.91 -1.42 -6.26
N GLU A 78 5.92 -0.53 -6.35
CA GLU A 78 5.93 0.59 -7.27
C GLU A 78 5.44 1.87 -6.61
N ILE A 79 6.09 2.96 -6.97
CA ILE A 79 5.69 4.33 -6.64
C ILE A 79 5.70 5.12 -7.94
N HIS A 80 4.58 5.79 -8.25
CA HIS A 80 4.49 6.73 -9.35
C HIS A 80 4.22 8.11 -8.76
N LEU A 81 5.01 9.09 -9.18
CA LEU A 81 4.85 10.48 -8.79
C LEU A 81 4.38 11.32 -9.98
N GLU A 82 3.78 12.46 -9.66
CA GLU A 82 3.51 13.50 -10.64
C GLU A 82 4.78 13.87 -11.42
N GLY A 83 4.62 14.27 -12.68
CA GLY A 83 5.75 14.51 -13.58
C GLY A 83 6.35 13.23 -14.18
N GLY A 84 5.75 12.06 -13.92
CA GLY A 84 6.13 10.80 -14.57
C GLY A 84 7.40 10.16 -13.98
N TYR A 85 7.68 10.41 -12.71
CA TYR A 85 8.78 9.76 -12.00
C TYR A 85 8.31 8.46 -11.37
N ILE A 86 9.09 7.40 -11.56
CA ILE A 86 8.79 6.06 -11.03
C ILE A 86 9.93 5.54 -10.19
N SER A 87 9.58 4.85 -9.11
CA SER A 87 10.50 4.02 -8.34
C SER A 87 9.94 2.61 -8.34
N ARG A 88 10.64 1.68 -9.01
CA ARG A 88 10.37 0.24 -8.96
C ARG A 88 11.40 -0.39 -8.05
N TYR A 89 10.96 -1.05 -6.98
CA TYR A 89 11.89 -1.65 -6.03
C TYR A 89 11.27 -2.87 -5.35
N SER A 90 12.05 -3.95 -5.25
CA SER A 90 11.77 -5.05 -4.33
C SER A 90 12.44 -4.74 -2.99
N GLY A 91 11.77 -3.93 -2.18
CA GLY A 91 12.35 -3.44 -0.94
C GLY A 91 12.11 -4.28 0.30
N ARG A 92 12.64 -3.75 1.40
CA ARG A 92 12.37 -4.24 2.75
C ARG A 92 10.86 -4.29 3.00
N TRP A 93 10.44 -5.35 3.68
CA TRP A 93 9.09 -5.47 4.19
C TRP A 93 8.78 -4.34 5.19
N THR A 94 7.60 -3.76 5.08
CA THR A 94 7.04 -2.77 5.99
C THR A 94 5.88 -3.40 6.73
N THR A 95 5.91 -3.37 8.05
CA THR A 95 4.82 -3.85 8.89
C THR A 95 3.80 -2.74 9.08
N VAL A 96 2.53 -3.05 8.87
CA VAL A 96 1.39 -2.22 9.26
C VAL A 96 0.77 -2.88 10.49
N ASP A 97 0.81 -2.18 11.60
CA ASP A 97 0.21 -2.59 12.88
C ASP A 97 -1.10 -1.80 13.10
N LYS A 98 -2.12 -2.45 13.66
CA LYS A 98 -3.41 -1.81 13.93
C LYS A 98 -3.36 -0.86 15.13
N ASP A 99 -2.45 -1.11 16.08
CA ASP A 99 -2.39 -0.42 17.37
C ASP A 99 -1.26 0.60 17.46
N LYS A 100 -0.49 0.77 16.37
CA LYS A 100 0.65 1.70 16.32
C LYS A 100 0.52 2.64 15.15
N GLN A 101 1.13 3.82 15.30
CA GLN A 101 1.32 4.72 14.18
C GLN A 101 2.33 4.10 13.20
N ASN A 102 1.90 3.86 11.96
CA ASN A 102 2.76 3.40 10.89
C ASN A 102 3.10 4.57 9.98
N VAL A 103 4.39 4.73 9.65
CA VAL A 103 4.88 5.83 8.80
C VAL A 103 5.70 5.28 7.65
N LEU A 104 5.37 5.72 6.44
CA LEU A 104 6.09 5.38 5.22
C LEU A 104 6.60 6.67 4.54
N LYS A 105 7.93 6.83 4.52
CA LYS A 105 8.61 7.94 3.83
C LYS A 105 8.73 7.64 2.34
N VAL A 106 7.88 8.24 1.51
CA VAL A 106 7.82 8.03 0.06
C VAL A 106 7.33 9.29 -0.66
N GLY A 107 7.83 9.52 -1.87
CA GLY A 107 7.42 10.65 -2.69
C GLY A 107 8.40 11.81 -2.71
N ALA A 108 7.93 12.92 -3.24
CA ALA A 108 8.67 14.15 -3.47
C ALA A 108 8.77 15.00 -2.17
N PRO A 109 9.67 16.01 -2.10
CA PRO A 109 10.56 16.50 -3.16
C PRO A 109 11.61 15.48 -3.59
N LEU A 110 12.01 15.55 -4.87
CA LEU A 110 13.13 14.78 -5.40
C LEU A 110 14.40 15.61 -5.34
N LYS A 111 15.42 15.11 -4.64
CA LYS A 111 16.75 15.71 -4.57
C LYS A 111 17.63 15.14 -5.69
N GLN A 112 18.22 16.02 -6.48
CA GLN A 112 19.27 15.65 -7.43
C GLN A 112 20.58 15.36 -6.70
N SER A 113 21.23 14.26 -7.05
CA SER A 113 22.52 13.87 -6.50
C SER A 113 23.43 13.37 -7.62
N VAL A 114 24.68 13.84 -7.65
CA VAL A 114 25.72 13.35 -8.55
C VAL A 114 26.86 12.78 -7.73
N LYS A 115 27.23 11.52 -7.97
CA LYS A 115 28.43 10.91 -7.39
C LYS A 115 29.52 10.90 -8.43
N ALA A 116 30.60 11.61 -8.16
CA ALA A 116 31.78 11.63 -9.02
C ALA A 116 32.82 10.61 -8.52
N LYS A 117 33.33 9.79 -9.43
CA LYS A 117 34.39 8.81 -9.13
C LYS A 117 35.46 8.88 -10.20
N ARG A 118 36.73 8.95 -9.80
CA ARG A 118 37.85 8.80 -10.72
C ARG A 118 38.08 7.32 -11.01
N ARG A 119 38.18 6.96 -12.28
CA ARG A 119 38.62 5.63 -12.76
C ARG A 119 39.76 5.83 -13.75
N ALA A 120 41.00 5.62 -13.30
CA ALA A 120 42.21 5.93 -14.07
C ALA A 120 42.20 7.39 -14.61
N ASN A 121 42.11 7.57 -15.92
CA ASN A 121 42.01 8.86 -16.61
C ASN A 121 40.56 9.29 -16.90
N LEU A 122 39.56 8.54 -16.45
CA LEU A 122 38.14 8.85 -16.61
C LEU A 122 37.55 9.43 -15.32
N LEU A 123 36.65 10.40 -15.47
CA LEU A 123 35.76 10.86 -14.43
C LEU A 123 34.37 10.28 -14.71
N VAL A 124 33.90 9.39 -13.84
CA VAL A 124 32.57 8.78 -13.93
C VAL A 124 31.60 9.57 -13.06
N LEU A 125 30.47 9.97 -13.63
CA LEU A 125 29.42 10.71 -12.95
C LEU A 125 28.14 9.86 -12.89
N ASP A 126 27.73 9.48 -11.68
CA ASP A 126 26.48 8.75 -11.45
C ASP A 126 25.39 9.73 -10.98
N TYR A 127 24.34 9.93 -11.77
CA TYR A 127 23.19 10.79 -11.41
C TYR A 127 22.06 9.98 -10.76
N GLU A 128 21.49 10.51 -9.68
CA GLU A 128 20.38 9.92 -8.94
C GLU A 128 19.34 10.99 -8.56
N LEU A 129 18.06 10.64 -8.65
CA LEU A 129 16.95 11.38 -8.05
C LEU A 129 16.49 10.66 -6.79
N LEU A 130 16.61 11.30 -5.63
CA LEU A 130 16.28 10.71 -4.34
C LEU A 130 15.03 11.35 -3.74
N GLY A 131 14.02 10.55 -3.43
CA GLY A 131 12.84 11.02 -2.68
C GLY A 131 13.08 11.09 -1.17
N VAL A 132 12.06 11.50 -0.43
CA VAL A 132 12.12 11.71 1.03
C VAL A 132 12.50 10.47 1.85
N GLY A 133 12.23 9.28 1.33
CA GLY A 133 12.66 8.00 1.92
C GLY A 133 14.04 7.50 1.45
N GLY A 134 14.82 8.34 0.76
CA GLY A 134 16.11 7.95 0.15
C GLY A 134 15.98 7.03 -1.06
N ARG A 135 14.76 6.79 -1.55
CA ARG A 135 14.50 5.91 -2.70
C ARG A 135 14.90 6.60 -4.00
N LYS A 136 15.46 5.82 -4.93
CA LYS A 136 15.82 6.29 -6.27
C LYS A 136 14.59 6.33 -7.17
N TYR A 137 14.43 7.44 -7.88
CA TYR A 137 13.41 7.62 -8.90
C TYR A 137 14.06 7.76 -10.27
N VAL A 138 13.36 7.29 -11.29
CA VAL A 138 13.73 7.49 -12.69
C VAL A 138 12.55 8.10 -13.44
N GLN A 139 12.83 8.88 -14.48
CA GLN A 139 11.78 9.38 -15.35
C GLN A 139 11.28 8.23 -16.24
N ALA A 140 9.97 7.96 -16.22
CA ALA A 140 9.39 6.87 -17.00
C ALA A 140 9.56 7.09 -18.51
N ARG A 141 9.45 8.34 -18.96
CA ARG A 141 9.75 8.75 -20.35
C ARG A 141 11.21 9.21 -20.43
N ARG A 142 12.04 8.41 -21.08
CA ARG A 142 13.49 8.64 -21.24
C ARG A 142 13.86 9.64 -22.35
N GLY A 143 12.96 10.57 -22.70
CA GLY A 143 13.13 11.49 -23.84
C GLY A 143 13.97 12.74 -23.55
N ALA A 144 14.15 13.07 -22.27
CA ALA A 144 14.88 14.27 -21.85
C ALA A 144 15.85 13.91 -20.71
N PRO A 145 17.04 13.38 -21.01
CA PRO A 145 18.01 13.05 -19.98
C PRO A 145 18.48 14.31 -19.23
N PRO A 146 18.79 14.19 -17.93
CA PRO A 146 19.44 15.26 -17.16
C PRO A 146 20.77 15.67 -17.82
N GLN A 147 21.14 16.94 -17.65
CA GLN A 147 22.34 17.52 -18.25
C GLN A 147 23.32 17.95 -17.16
N PHE A 148 24.60 17.98 -17.49
CA PHE A 148 25.64 18.50 -16.60
C PHE A 148 26.63 19.39 -17.35
N ALA A 149 27.28 20.27 -16.61
CA ALA A 149 28.42 21.04 -17.06
C ALA A 149 29.51 21.02 -15.99
N ILE A 150 30.76 20.84 -16.41
CA ILE A 150 31.94 20.81 -15.54
C ILE A 150 32.70 22.11 -15.75
N TYR A 151 33.04 22.76 -14.64
CA TYR A 151 33.78 24.02 -14.61
C TYR A 151 35.12 23.84 -13.89
N ARG A 152 36.13 24.60 -14.31
CA ARG A 152 37.38 24.82 -13.58
C ARG A 152 37.47 26.31 -13.28
N GLY A 153 37.26 26.68 -12.01
CA GLY A 153 36.92 28.07 -11.68
C GLY A 153 35.68 28.49 -12.47
N ASP A 154 35.75 29.60 -13.17
CA ASP A 154 34.63 30.10 -13.99
C ASP A 154 34.63 29.56 -15.43
N LYS A 155 35.67 28.82 -15.84
CA LYS A 155 35.77 28.28 -17.20
C LYS A 155 35.05 26.95 -17.31
N LYS A 156 34.01 26.89 -18.15
CA LYS A 156 33.39 25.63 -18.59
C LYS A 156 34.42 24.79 -19.35
N ILE A 157 34.68 23.57 -18.89
CA ILE A 157 35.66 22.65 -19.51
C ILE A 157 34.99 21.43 -20.17
N ALA A 158 33.76 21.09 -19.79
CA ALA A 158 32.98 20.04 -20.43
C ALA A 158 31.48 20.23 -20.15
N SER A 159 30.63 19.60 -20.95
CA SER A 159 29.21 19.39 -20.66
C SER A 159 28.68 18.25 -21.47
N ASP A 160 27.73 17.51 -20.91
CA ASP A 160 27.03 16.46 -21.63
C ASP A 160 25.68 16.15 -20.97
N LYS A 161 25.01 15.11 -21.44
CA LYS A 161 23.80 14.54 -20.85
C LYS A 161 24.13 13.23 -20.15
N PHE A 162 23.41 12.93 -19.08
CA PHE A 162 23.49 11.62 -18.45
C PHE A 162 22.79 10.58 -19.33
N GLU A 163 23.41 9.41 -19.46
CA GLU A 163 22.77 8.26 -20.10
C GLU A 163 21.82 7.57 -19.12
N PHE A 164 20.75 6.98 -19.66
CA PHE A 164 19.89 6.13 -18.86
C PHE A 164 20.50 4.74 -18.74
N GLY A 165 20.67 4.26 -17.51
CA GLY A 165 21.01 2.85 -17.23
C GLY A 165 19.91 1.86 -17.59
#